data_AF-A0A7V9JCR9-F1
#
_entry.id   AF-A0A7V9JCR9-F1
#
_cell.length_a   1.000
_cell.length_b   1.000
_cell.length_c   1.000
_cell.angle_alpha   90.00
_cell.angle_beta   90.00
_cell.angle_gamma   90.00
#
_symmetry.space_group_name_H-M   'P 1'
#
loop_
_entity.id
_entity.type
_entity.pdbx_description
1 polymer ?
#
loop_
_entity_poly.entity_id
_entity_poly.type
_entity_poly.pdbx_seq_one_letter_code
_entity_poly.pdbx_strand_id
1 'polypeptide(L)'
;MNDRDFTRLDESIDQAIDDLNAEHAPGPPGHNDQELEELLDTVRILRRLREPALPDDAFADTLAGNLEHQLVLTEPSVDLITSNGRGTLIGTSILVRPRRLATLRLIAAAMIRTIGVGMLAGMFAGIVAGGIGGRIVMRISAMMYLRENPNASAITESSGRQVGTFTLGGSVELLIQGAFMGLAGGLAYIVVKRWLPGSSRIRGITFGLLLLVILGTMVIDSDNNDFQRFGPPALNLVMFASIFILFGALVAPAANRIENWLTLTDAQRRSGERGIPRKFARLMTNLTVYGSGALGLLLM
;
A
#
# COMPACT_ATOMS: atom_id res chain seq x y z
N MET A 1 15.90 -37.83 -1.31
CA MET A 1 17.25 -37.25 -1.24
C MET A 1 17.85 -37.79 0.04
N ASN A 2 18.87 -38.63 -0.08
CA ASN A 2 19.42 -39.38 1.04
C ASN A 2 20.51 -38.56 1.71
N ASP A 3 20.81 -38.82 2.99
CA ASP A 3 21.79 -38.03 3.77
C ASP A 3 23.18 -37.99 3.11
N ARG A 4 23.52 -39.05 2.37
CA ARG A 4 24.74 -39.17 1.56
C ARG A 4 24.82 -38.22 0.36
N ASP A 5 23.67 -37.74 -0.14
CA ASP A 5 23.63 -36.79 -1.25
C ASP A 5 24.01 -35.38 -0.79
N PHE A 6 23.71 -35.03 0.47
CA PHE A 6 24.10 -33.74 1.07
C PHE A 6 25.61 -33.67 1.32
N THR A 7 26.22 -34.73 1.87
CA THR A 7 27.67 -34.74 2.11
C THR A 7 28.48 -34.58 0.83
N ARG A 8 28.04 -35.19 -0.27
CA ARG A 8 28.69 -35.03 -1.58
C ARG A 8 28.52 -33.63 -2.17
N LEU A 9 27.40 -32.97 -1.87
CA LEU A 9 27.18 -31.60 -2.32
C LEU A 9 28.10 -30.64 -1.56
N ASP A 10 28.26 -30.82 -0.25
CA ASP A 10 29.15 -30.01 0.58
C ASP A 10 30.62 -30.19 0.13
N GLU A 11 31.08 -31.43 -0.08
CA GLU A 11 32.44 -31.69 -0.62
C GLU A 11 32.65 -31.05 -2.00
N SER A 12 31.63 -31.11 -2.87
CA SER A 12 31.72 -30.48 -4.20
C SER A 12 31.74 -28.95 -4.14
N ILE A 13 31.08 -28.34 -3.15
CA ILE A 13 31.08 -26.89 -2.96
C ILE A 13 32.43 -26.45 -2.40
N ASP A 14 32.95 -27.16 -1.40
CA ASP A 14 34.26 -26.86 -0.81
C ASP A 14 35.37 -26.95 -1.85
N GLN A 15 35.35 -28.01 -2.68
CA GLN A 15 36.31 -28.18 -3.77
C GLN A 15 36.20 -27.07 -4.82
N ALA A 16 34.98 -26.62 -5.15
CA ALA A 16 34.79 -25.51 -6.07
C ALA A 16 35.28 -24.16 -5.50
N ILE A 17 35.16 -23.95 -4.19
CA ILE A 17 35.67 -22.76 -3.50
C ILE A 17 37.21 -22.76 -3.51
N ASP A 18 37.83 -23.92 -3.26
CA ASP A 18 39.29 -24.07 -3.29
C ASP A 18 39.86 -23.85 -4.69
N ASP A 19 39.22 -24.40 -5.73
CA ASP A 19 39.61 -24.18 -7.13
C ASP A 19 39.51 -22.69 -7.52
N LEU A 20 38.46 -22.00 -7.09
CA LEU A 20 38.27 -20.54 -7.32
C LEU A 20 39.34 -19.70 -6.62
N ASN A 21 39.69 -20.06 -5.39
CA ASN A 21 40.74 -19.36 -4.63
C ASN A 21 42.14 -19.63 -5.21
N ALA A 22 42.37 -20.82 -5.78
CA ALA A 22 43.63 -21.16 -6.44
C ALA A 22 43.81 -20.39 -7.76
N GLU A 23 42.73 -20.13 -8.50
CA GLU A 23 42.75 -19.35 -9.74
C GLU A 23 42.99 -17.84 -9.47
N HIS A 24 42.55 -17.34 -8.32
CA HIS A 24 42.69 -15.94 -7.90
C HIS A 24 43.64 -15.77 -6.72
N ALA A 25 44.82 -16.40 -6.78
CA ALA A 25 45.88 -16.10 -5.82
C ALA A 25 46.15 -14.57 -5.85
N PRO A 26 46.12 -13.87 -4.70
CA PRO A 26 46.32 -12.43 -4.66
C PRO A 26 47.68 -12.11 -5.29
N GLY A 27 47.65 -11.39 -6.41
CA GLY A 27 48.86 -10.94 -7.08
C GLY A 27 49.74 -10.10 -6.14
N PRO A 28 51.04 -10.00 -6.43
CA PRO A 28 51.95 -9.20 -5.62
C PRO A 28 51.40 -7.78 -5.43
N PRO A 29 51.43 -7.22 -4.21
CA PRO A 29 50.86 -5.92 -3.92
C PRO A 29 51.58 -4.85 -4.76
N GLY A 30 50.85 -4.23 -5.70
CA GLY A 30 51.35 -3.08 -6.46
C GLY A 30 50.98 -3.00 -7.95
N HIS A 31 50.21 -3.93 -8.53
CA HIS A 31 49.85 -3.85 -9.97
C HIS A 31 48.34 -3.73 -10.29
N ASN A 32 47.44 -3.93 -9.31
CA ASN A 32 45.99 -3.98 -9.55
C ASN A 32 45.20 -2.79 -8.99
N ASP A 33 45.86 -1.75 -8.50
CA ASP A 33 45.16 -0.57 -7.96
C ASP A 33 44.34 0.14 -9.04
N GLN A 34 44.76 0.04 -10.31
CA GLN A 34 44.08 0.67 -11.44
C GLN A 34 42.79 -0.05 -11.85
N GLU A 35 42.79 -1.38 -11.90
CA GLU A 35 41.57 -2.17 -12.15
C GLU A 35 40.60 -2.08 -10.97
N LEU A 36 41.12 -2.02 -9.74
CA LEU A 36 40.30 -1.82 -8.55
C LEU A 36 39.63 -0.43 -8.55
N GLU A 37 40.35 0.61 -8.96
CA GLU A 37 39.79 1.96 -9.14
C GLU A 37 38.71 1.97 -10.23
N GLU A 38 38.93 1.32 -11.37
CA GLU A 38 37.97 1.27 -12.48
C GLU A 38 36.69 0.51 -12.11
N LEU A 39 36.82 -0.60 -11.36
CA LEU A 39 35.68 -1.34 -10.81
C LEU A 39 34.93 -0.53 -9.76
N LEU A 40 35.64 0.17 -8.86
CA LEU A 40 35.02 1.03 -7.85
C LEU A 40 34.26 2.20 -8.48
N ASP A 41 34.79 2.78 -9.56
CA ASP A 41 34.14 3.90 -10.25
C ASP A 41 32.89 3.43 -11.01
N THR A 42 32.96 2.26 -11.65
CA THR A 42 31.80 1.62 -12.30
C THR A 42 30.69 1.32 -11.30
N VAL A 43 31.03 0.79 -10.11
CA VAL A 43 30.06 0.54 -9.03
C VAL A 43 29.46 1.85 -8.50
N ARG A 44 30.26 2.92 -8.38
CA ARG A 44 29.76 4.26 -7.99
C ARG A 44 28.77 4.82 -9.01
N ILE A 45 29.03 4.66 -10.31
CA ILE A 45 28.13 5.10 -11.39
C ILE A 45 26.81 4.30 -11.36
N LEU A 46 26.88 2.98 -11.20
CA LEU A 46 25.69 2.14 -11.10
C LEU A 46 24.86 2.46 -9.85
N ARG A 47 25.51 2.79 -8.73
CA ARG A 47 24.82 3.23 -7.52
C ARG A 47 24.09 4.57 -7.72
N ARG A 48 24.72 5.54 -8.40
CA ARG A 48 24.08 6.83 -8.74
C ARG A 48 22.87 6.70 -9.66
N LEU A 49 22.86 5.71 -10.55
CA LEU A 49 21.74 5.47 -11.46
C LEU A 49 20.58 4.69 -10.80
N ARG A 50 20.90 3.79 -9.86
CA ARG A 50 19.91 2.92 -9.20
C ARG A 50 19.21 3.59 -8.02
N GLU A 51 19.91 4.49 -7.33
CA GLU A 51 19.39 5.26 -6.21
C GLU A 51 19.59 6.75 -6.56
N PRO A 52 18.61 7.45 -7.17
CA PRO A 52 18.66 8.90 -7.19
C PRO A 52 18.69 9.32 -5.73
N ALA A 53 19.87 9.76 -5.27
CA ALA A 53 20.13 10.07 -3.88
C ALA A 53 18.96 10.90 -3.34
N LEU A 54 18.41 10.48 -2.20
CA LEU A 54 17.62 11.43 -1.42
C LEU A 54 18.53 12.66 -1.24
N PRO A 55 18.06 13.86 -1.61
CA PRO A 55 18.92 15.04 -1.54
C PRO A 55 19.44 15.20 -0.12
N ASP A 56 20.74 15.47 0.02
CA ASP A 56 21.40 15.73 1.30
C ASP A 56 20.54 16.66 2.18
N ASP A 57 20.70 16.58 3.49
CA ASP A 57 19.99 17.40 4.49
C ASP A 57 20.12 18.91 4.15
N ALA A 58 21.25 19.28 3.56
CA ALA A 58 21.56 20.62 3.06
C ALA A 58 20.69 21.06 1.86
N PHE A 59 20.02 20.16 1.14
CA PHE A 59 19.15 20.50 0.02
C PHE A 59 17.92 21.28 0.48
N ALA A 60 17.36 20.93 1.64
CA ALA A 60 16.25 21.68 2.22
C ALA A 60 16.69 23.11 2.57
N ASP A 61 17.88 23.28 3.14
CA ASP A 61 18.45 24.58 3.49
C ASP A 61 18.86 25.39 2.25
N THR A 62 19.44 24.74 1.23
CA THR A 62 19.78 25.39 -0.04
C THR A 62 18.52 25.82 -0.80
N LEU A 63 17.44 25.02 -0.73
CA LEU A 63 16.16 25.37 -1.34
C LEU A 63 15.49 26.51 -0.58
N ALA A 64 15.53 26.50 0.76
CA ALA A 64 15.02 27.57 1.60
C ALA A 64 15.78 28.88 1.38
N GLY A 65 17.11 28.84 1.36
CA GLY A 65 17.96 29.99 1.08
C GLY A 65 17.78 30.56 -0.33
N ASN A 66 17.65 29.71 -1.35
CA ASN A 66 17.38 30.16 -2.71
C ASN A 66 15.96 30.76 -2.87
N LEU A 67 14.97 30.23 -2.13
CA LEU A 67 13.63 30.80 -2.07
C LEU A 67 13.62 32.15 -1.36
N GLU A 68 14.36 32.30 -0.27
CA GLU A 68 14.50 33.54 0.48
C GLU A 68 15.22 34.61 -0.34
N HIS A 69 16.29 34.26 -1.05
CA HIS A 69 17.00 35.18 -1.93
C HIS A 69 16.15 35.64 -3.13
N GLN A 70 15.27 34.77 -3.65
CA GLN A 70 14.27 35.16 -4.66
C GLN A 70 13.15 36.03 -4.08
N LEU A 71 12.81 35.86 -2.80
CA LEU A 71 11.81 36.67 -2.12
C LEU A 71 12.33 38.09 -1.79
N VAL A 72 13.60 38.21 -1.39
CA VAL A 72 14.24 39.48 -1.02
C VAL A 72 14.61 40.33 -2.25
N LEU A 73 15.00 39.73 -3.38
CA LEU A 73 15.24 40.46 -4.63
C LEU A 73 13.97 40.92 -5.36
N THR A 74 12.79 40.69 -4.76
CA THR A 74 11.50 41.17 -5.28
C THR A 74 10.90 42.27 -4.39
N GLU A 75 11.72 43.12 -3.79
CA GLU A 75 11.26 44.46 -3.41
C GLU A 75 11.32 45.37 -4.64
N PRO A 76 10.18 45.87 -5.16
CA PRO A 76 10.21 46.85 -6.22
C PRO A 76 10.64 48.19 -5.60
N SER A 77 11.86 48.64 -5.90
CA SER A 77 12.19 50.06 -5.87
C SER A 77 11.32 50.75 -6.92
N VAL A 78 10.11 51.15 -6.51
CA VAL A 78 9.24 51.98 -7.33
C VAL A 78 9.81 53.40 -7.27
N ASP A 79 10.71 53.70 -8.21
CA ASP A 79 11.05 55.08 -8.54
C ASP A 79 9.79 55.78 -9.06
N LEU A 80 9.08 56.45 -8.15
CA LEU A 80 8.00 57.35 -8.49
C LEU A 80 8.60 58.64 -9.07
N ILE A 81 8.89 58.64 -10.36
CA ILE A 81 9.03 59.89 -11.12
C ILE A 81 7.62 60.48 -11.27
N THR A 82 7.24 61.35 -10.34
CA THR A 82 6.12 62.27 -10.54
C THR A 82 6.66 63.52 -11.23
N SER A 83 6.35 63.74 -12.52
CA SER A 83 6.78 65.00 -13.17
C SER A 83 5.88 66.18 -12.81
N ASN A 84 4.66 65.96 -12.31
CA ASN A 84 3.70 67.02 -12.05
C ASN A 84 3.10 66.83 -10.65
N GLY A 85 3.49 67.69 -9.70
CA GLY A 85 3.24 67.56 -8.25
C GLY A 85 1.78 67.68 -7.78
N ARG A 86 0.87 66.86 -8.31
CA ARG A 86 -0.48 66.62 -7.77
C ARG A 86 -0.93 65.21 -8.14
N GLY A 87 -0.69 64.25 -7.23
CA GLY A 87 -1.09 62.85 -7.40
C GLY A 87 -1.93 62.37 -6.23
N THR A 88 -3.24 62.34 -6.47
CA THR A 88 -4.31 61.81 -5.62
C THR A 88 -4.15 60.31 -5.37
N LEU A 89 -4.58 59.86 -4.19
CA LEU A 89 -4.53 58.51 -3.62
C LEU A 89 -4.75 57.37 -4.64
N ILE A 90 -3.72 56.54 -4.85
CA ILE A 90 -3.80 55.30 -5.63
C ILE A 90 -4.38 54.21 -4.72
N GLY A 91 -5.56 53.70 -5.12
CA GLY A 91 -6.16 52.50 -4.55
C GLY A 91 -5.19 51.33 -4.66
N THR A 92 -4.80 50.79 -3.51
CA THR A 92 -4.07 49.53 -3.37
C THR A 92 -4.97 48.36 -3.75
N SER A 93 -5.10 48.09 -5.04
CA SER A 93 -5.59 46.80 -5.53
C SER A 93 -4.50 45.76 -5.27
N ILE A 94 -4.64 45.01 -4.18
CA ILE A 94 -3.82 43.84 -3.84
C ILE A 94 -4.06 42.79 -4.93
N LEU A 95 -3.26 42.86 -5.98
CA LEU A 95 -3.30 41.93 -7.10
C LEU A 95 -2.55 40.66 -6.67
N VAL A 96 -3.29 39.73 -6.04
CA VAL A 96 -2.77 38.40 -5.68
C VAL A 96 -2.30 37.72 -6.95
N ARG A 97 -0.97 37.65 -7.13
CA ARG A 97 -0.31 37.11 -8.33
C ARG A 97 -0.80 35.67 -8.60
N PRO A 98 -1.33 35.35 -9.81
CA PRO A 98 -2.05 34.11 -10.12
C PRO A 98 -1.23 32.80 -10.01
N ARG A 99 0.10 32.90 -9.83
CA ARG A 99 1.00 31.73 -9.75
C ARG A 99 0.88 30.93 -8.44
N ARG A 100 0.60 31.57 -7.29
CA ARG A 100 0.45 30.83 -6.01
C ARG A 100 -0.82 29.97 -5.97
N LEU A 101 -1.90 30.42 -6.60
CA LEU A 101 -3.16 29.66 -6.68
C LEU A 101 -3.03 28.42 -7.57
N ALA A 102 -2.18 28.47 -8.61
CA ALA A 102 -1.93 27.31 -9.47
C ALA A 102 -1.22 26.18 -8.72
N THR A 103 -0.18 26.48 -7.94
CA THR A 103 0.58 25.47 -7.17
C THR A 103 -0.29 24.81 -6.10
N LEU A 104 -1.08 25.60 -5.34
CA LEU A 104 -1.98 25.06 -4.32
C LEU A 104 -3.04 24.12 -4.92
N ARG A 105 -3.59 24.46 -6.09
CA ARG A 105 -4.55 23.59 -6.80
C ARG A 105 -3.94 22.27 -7.23
N LEU A 106 -2.67 22.26 -7.64
CA LEU A 106 -1.98 21.03 -8.04
C LEU A 106 -1.73 20.11 -6.84
N ILE A 107 -1.28 20.66 -5.71
CA ILE A 107 -1.07 19.90 -4.47
C ILE A 107 -2.40 19.34 -3.97
N ALA A 108 -3.44 20.16 -3.92
CA ALA A 108 -4.78 19.72 -3.51
C ALA A 108 -5.33 18.62 -4.42
N ALA A 109 -5.19 18.76 -5.74
CA ALA A 109 -5.63 17.73 -6.69
C ALA A 109 -4.84 16.42 -6.51
N ALA A 110 -3.53 16.50 -6.26
CA ALA A 110 -2.71 15.32 -5.98
C ALA A 110 -3.14 14.63 -4.69
N MET A 111 -3.36 15.38 -3.60
CA MET A 111 -3.82 14.84 -2.32
C MET A 111 -5.20 14.20 -2.43
N ILE A 112 -6.18 14.89 -3.03
CA ILE A 112 -7.54 14.37 -3.25
C ILE A 112 -7.48 13.06 -4.04
N ARG A 113 -6.64 13.01 -5.08
CA ARG A 113 -6.44 11.81 -5.88
C ARG A 113 -5.87 10.68 -5.03
N THR A 114 -4.79 10.91 -4.29
CA THR A 114 -4.17 9.88 -3.47
C THR A 114 -5.18 9.35 -2.44
N ILE A 115 -5.87 10.24 -1.72
CA ILE A 115 -6.91 9.88 -0.75
C ILE A 115 -8.00 9.04 -1.43
N GLY A 116 -8.51 9.49 -2.57
CA GLY A 116 -9.54 8.78 -3.33
C GLY A 116 -9.11 7.38 -3.77
N VAL A 117 -7.86 7.20 -4.18
CA VAL A 117 -7.30 5.88 -4.55
C VAL A 117 -7.36 4.91 -3.37
N GLY A 118 -6.90 5.34 -2.19
CA GLY A 118 -6.89 4.45 -1.02
C GLY A 118 -8.26 4.19 -0.45
N MET A 119 -9.15 5.17 -0.47
CA MET A 119 -10.56 4.98 -0.11
C MET A 119 -11.20 3.91 -1.01
N LEU A 120 -11.07 4.03 -2.33
CA LEU A 120 -11.63 3.04 -3.26
C LEU A 120 -10.99 1.66 -3.11
N ALA A 121 -9.67 1.59 -2.97
CA ALA A 121 -8.95 0.34 -2.75
C ALA A 121 -9.36 -0.33 -1.43
N GLY A 122 -9.45 0.46 -0.37
CA GLY A 122 -9.84 0.00 0.96
C GLY A 122 -11.29 -0.45 1.01
N MET A 123 -12.21 0.31 0.40
CA MET A 123 -13.62 -0.08 0.27
C MET A 123 -13.74 -1.43 -0.43
N PHE A 124 -13.06 -1.62 -1.56
CA PHE A 124 -13.07 -2.89 -2.28
C PHE A 124 -12.51 -4.03 -1.41
N ALA A 125 -11.34 -3.84 -0.79
CA ALA A 125 -10.72 -4.83 0.07
C ALA A 125 -11.59 -5.16 1.29
N GLY A 126 -12.27 -4.17 1.87
CA GLY A 126 -13.13 -4.33 3.04
C GLY A 126 -14.44 -5.05 2.74
N ILE A 127 -15.03 -4.81 1.57
CA ILE A 127 -16.19 -5.57 1.08
C ILE A 127 -15.81 -7.05 0.92
N VAL A 128 -14.65 -7.34 0.33
CA VAL A 128 -14.21 -8.72 0.10
C VAL A 128 -13.78 -9.39 1.40
N ALA A 129 -12.86 -8.81 2.15
CA ALA A 129 -12.31 -9.42 3.37
C ALA A 129 -13.30 -9.36 4.54
N GLY A 130 -13.86 -8.19 4.84
CA GLY A 130 -14.79 -8.00 5.96
C GLY A 130 -16.19 -8.53 5.65
N GLY A 131 -16.74 -8.21 4.48
CA GLY A 131 -18.09 -8.64 4.10
C GLY A 131 -18.15 -10.13 3.75
N ILE A 132 -17.50 -10.53 2.65
CA ILE A 132 -17.54 -11.92 2.17
C ILE A 132 -16.73 -12.84 3.11
N GLY A 133 -15.51 -12.45 3.48
CA GLY A 133 -14.67 -13.23 4.39
C GLY A 133 -15.30 -13.42 5.76
N GLY A 134 -15.87 -12.36 6.36
CA GLY A 134 -16.59 -12.45 7.63
C GLY A 134 -17.79 -13.41 7.58
N ARG A 135 -18.56 -13.38 6.48
CA ARG A 135 -19.66 -14.32 6.23
C ARG A 135 -19.19 -15.77 6.18
N ILE A 136 -18.06 -16.03 5.52
CA ILE A 136 -17.49 -17.38 5.41
C ILE A 136 -17.05 -17.88 6.79
N VAL A 137 -16.31 -17.06 7.54
CA VAL A 137 -15.86 -17.41 8.90
C VAL A 137 -17.04 -17.74 9.80
N MET A 138 -18.07 -16.89 9.82
CA MET A 138 -19.30 -17.15 10.60
C MET A 138 -19.98 -18.46 10.19
N ARG A 139 -20.03 -18.79 8.89
CA ARG A 139 -20.65 -20.03 8.41
C ARG A 139 -19.86 -21.26 8.83
N ILE A 140 -18.52 -21.20 8.74
CA ILE A 140 -17.64 -22.29 9.17
C ILE A 140 -17.79 -22.50 10.69
N SER A 141 -17.72 -21.43 11.49
CA SER A 141 -17.90 -21.52 12.95
C SER A 141 -19.28 -22.08 13.33
N ALA A 142 -20.36 -21.69 12.61
CA ALA A 142 -21.69 -22.23 12.86
C ALA A 142 -21.80 -23.72 12.55
N MET A 143 -21.22 -24.18 11.42
CA MET A 143 -21.24 -25.61 11.06
C MET A 143 -20.47 -26.46 12.06
N MET A 144 -19.35 -25.95 12.57
CA MET A 144 -18.56 -26.63 13.60
C MET A 144 -19.32 -26.71 14.93
N TYR A 145 -19.94 -25.61 15.36
CA TYR A 145 -20.75 -25.58 16.58
C TYR A 145 -21.94 -26.54 16.53
N LEU A 146 -22.66 -26.58 15.41
CA LEU A 146 -23.80 -27.50 15.22
C LEU A 146 -23.38 -28.97 15.20
N ARG A 147 -22.14 -29.27 14.77
CA ARG A 147 -21.59 -30.63 14.79
C ARG A 147 -21.29 -31.11 16.21
N GLU A 148 -20.78 -30.22 17.07
CA GLU A 148 -20.49 -30.54 18.47
C GLU A 148 -21.75 -30.53 19.35
N ASN A 149 -22.77 -29.73 19.01
CA ASN A 149 -24.02 -29.61 19.77
C ASN A 149 -25.26 -29.76 18.88
N PRO A 150 -25.69 -31.01 18.56
CA PRO A 150 -26.78 -31.28 17.62
C PRO A 150 -28.15 -30.70 18.03
N ASN A 151 -28.33 -30.43 19.33
CA ASN A 151 -29.57 -29.93 19.92
C ASN A 151 -29.51 -28.43 20.29
N ALA A 152 -28.39 -27.74 20.03
CA ALA A 152 -28.23 -26.33 20.35
C ALA A 152 -28.41 -25.45 19.11
N SER A 153 -29.11 -24.33 19.28
CA SER A 153 -29.19 -23.29 18.25
C SER A 153 -27.93 -22.42 18.30
N ALA A 154 -27.28 -22.22 17.14
CA ALA A 154 -26.14 -21.31 17.00
C ALA A 154 -26.63 -19.86 17.05
N ILE A 155 -26.90 -19.33 18.23
CA ILE A 155 -27.34 -17.95 18.46
C ILE A 155 -26.19 -17.22 19.14
N THR A 156 -25.71 -16.10 18.59
CA THR A 156 -24.71 -15.26 19.28
C THR A 156 -25.41 -14.38 20.31
N GLU A 157 -24.91 -14.37 21.56
CA GLU A 157 -25.47 -13.54 22.64
C GLU A 157 -25.30 -12.05 22.36
N SER A 158 -24.22 -11.65 21.68
CA SER A 158 -23.89 -10.24 21.40
C SER A 158 -24.79 -9.55 20.36
N SER A 159 -25.62 -10.28 19.60
CA SER A 159 -26.52 -9.69 18.60
C SER A 159 -27.94 -10.29 18.55
N GLY A 160 -28.23 -11.34 19.33
CA GLY A 160 -29.56 -11.98 19.38
C GLY A 160 -30.02 -12.60 18.05
N ARG A 161 -29.13 -12.75 17.06
CA ARG A 161 -29.43 -13.31 15.73
C ARG A 161 -28.86 -14.72 15.60
N GLN A 162 -29.60 -15.60 14.92
CA GLN A 162 -29.11 -16.93 14.56
C GLN A 162 -27.94 -16.81 13.58
N VAL A 163 -26.78 -17.31 13.99
CA VAL A 163 -25.59 -17.47 13.16
C VAL A 163 -25.90 -18.44 12.04
N GLY A 164 -25.72 -18.01 10.79
CA GLY A 164 -25.89 -18.87 9.61
C GLY A 164 -27.18 -18.70 8.80
N THR A 165 -28.11 -17.82 9.21
CA THR A 165 -29.30 -17.51 8.39
C THR A 165 -29.00 -16.42 7.35
N PHE A 166 -29.35 -16.68 6.08
CA PHE A 166 -29.27 -15.68 5.00
C PHE A 166 -30.43 -14.69 5.11
N THR A 167 -30.36 -13.75 6.06
CA THR A 167 -31.18 -12.54 5.96
C THR A 167 -30.50 -11.60 4.95
N LEU A 168 -31.23 -11.21 3.90
CA LEU A 168 -30.78 -10.20 2.93
C LEU A 168 -30.34 -8.90 3.63
N GLY A 169 -31.03 -8.53 4.72
CA GLY A 169 -30.66 -7.41 5.58
C GLY A 169 -29.29 -7.57 6.24
N GLY A 170 -29.00 -8.73 6.85
CA GLY A 170 -27.72 -8.96 7.53
C GLY A 170 -26.53 -9.08 6.57
N SER A 171 -26.74 -9.52 5.32
CA SER A 171 -25.66 -9.55 4.31
C SER A 171 -25.27 -8.14 3.87
N VAL A 172 -26.28 -7.32 3.57
CA VAL A 172 -26.06 -5.94 3.13
C VAL A 172 -25.43 -5.11 4.24
N GLU A 173 -25.87 -5.30 5.49
CA GLU A 173 -25.27 -4.65 6.67
C GLU A 173 -23.77 -4.96 6.79
N LEU A 174 -23.37 -6.24 6.69
CA LEU A 174 -21.96 -6.63 6.74
C LEU A 174 -21.14 -6.09 5.56
N LEU A 175 -21.71 -6.05 4.36
CA LEU A 175 -21.03 -5.48 3.19
C LEU A 175 -20.82 -3.98 3.36
N ILE A 176 -21.83 -3.26 3.86
CA ILE A 176 -21.74 -1.82 4.14
C ILE A 176 -20.73 -1.56 5.26
N GLN A 177 -20.80 -2.31 6.35
CA GLN A 177 -19.86 -2.16 7.47
C GLN A 177 -18.42 -2.49 7.04
N GLY A 178 -18.23 -3.56 6.27
CA GLY A 178 -16.95 -3.91 5.66
C GLY A 178 -16.44 -2.82 4.71
N ALA A 179 -17.33 -2.18 3.93
CA ALA A 179 -16.98 -1.04 3.09
C ALA A 179 -16.51 0.17 3.91
N PHE A 180 -17.23 0.53 4.98
CA PHE A 180 -16.86 1.65 5.87
C PHE A 180 -15.54 1.41 6.61
N MET A 181 -15.36 0.22 7.19
CA MET A 181 -14.08 -0.15 7.80
C MET A 181 -12.97 -0.22 6.76
N GLY A 182 -13.30 -0.70 5.56
CA GLY A 182 -12.40 -0.71 4.41
C GLY A 182 -11.93 0.69 4.01
N LEU A 183 -12.82 1.68 3.98
CA LEU A 183 -12.47 3.08 3.70
C LEU A 183 -11.42 3.59 4.69
N ALA A 184 -11.64 3.38 5.99
CA ALA A 184 -10.71 3.77 7.05
C ALA A 184 -9.36 3.03 6.90
N GLY A 185 -9.40 1.71 6.68
CA GLY A 185 -8.21 0.88 6.49
C GLY A 185 -7.41 1.24 5.24
N GLY A 186 -8.08 1.62 4.14
CA GLY A 186 -7.44 2.07 2.91
C GLY A 186 -6.76 3.44 3.06
N LEU A 187 -7.36 4.33 3.84
CA LEU A 187 -6.73 5.61 4.20
C LEU A 187 -5.49 5.39 5.08
N ALA A 188 -5.62 4.53 6.10
CA ALA A 188 -4.49 4.13 6.95
C ALA A 188 -3.36 3.50 6.11
N TYR A 189 -3.70 2.65 5.14
CA TYR A 189 -2.71 2.07 4.23
C TYR A 189 -1.92 3.15 3.47
N ILE A 190 -2.56 4.20 2.95
CA ILE A 190 -1.83 5.28 2.27
C ILE A 190 -0.83 5.97 3.19
N VAL A 191 -1.22 6.22 4.43
CA VAL A 191 -0.33 6.88 5.40
C VAL A 191 0.87 5.97 5.68
N VAL A 192 0.64 4.68 5.88
CA VAL A 192 1.67 3.72 6.26
C VAL A 192 2.50 3.20 5.09
N LYS A 193 2.00 3.25 3.83
CA LYS A 193 2.67 2.68 2.65
C LYS A 193 4.06 3.25 2.38
N ARG A 194 4.35 4.45 2.89
CA ARG A 194 5.66 5.10 2.76
C ARG A 194 6.73 4.46 3.65
N TRP A 195 6.34 3.89 4.79
CA TRP A 195 7.25 3.27 5.76
C TRP A 195 7.38 1.75 5.56
N LEU A 196 6.51 1.14 4.75
CA LEU A 196 6.52 -0.30 4.52
C LEU A 196 7.60 -0.70 3.48
N PRO A 197 8.57 -1.56 3.86
CA PRO A 197 9.59 -2.04 2.93
C PRO A 197 9.04 -3.08 1.94
N GLY A 198 9.75 -3.25 0.82
CA GLY A 198 9.49 -4.35 -0.13
C GLY A 198 8.53 -4.02 -1.28
N SER A 199 8.18 -5.07 -2.04
CA SER A 199 7.32 -5.01 -3.21
C SER A 199 5.84 -4.80 -2.84
N SER A 200 5.00 -4.43 -3.82
CA SER A 200 3.56 -4.19 -3.59
C SER A 200 2.84 -5.29 -2.82
N ARG A 201 3.19 -6.56 -3.04
CA ARG A 201 2.53 -7.69 -2.36
C ARG A 201 3.02 -7.81 -0.92
N ILE A 202 4.32 -7.69 -0.71
CA ILE A 202 4.94 -7.75 0.62
C ILE A 202 4.40 -6.62 1.49
N ARG A 203 4.32 -5.39 0.97
CA ARG A 203 3.75 -4.24 1.69
C ARG A 203 2.31 -4.51 2.15
N GLY A 204 1.50 -5.15 1.31
CA GLY A 204 0.13 -5.53 1.66
C GLY A 204 0.08 -6.55 2.78
N ILE A 205 0.89 -7.62 2.71
CA ILE A 205 0.95 -8.64 3.76
C ILE A 205 1.46 -8.04 5.07
N THR A 206 2.55 -7.27 5.03
CA THR A 206 3.10 -6.60 6.21
C THR A 206 2.09 -5.64 6.83
N PHE A 207 1.33 -4.91 6.00
CA PHE A 207 0.25 -4.05 6.50
C PHE A 207 -0.89 -4.84 7.14
N GLY A 208 -1.30 -5.96 6.54
CA GLY A 208 -2.30 -6.86 7.12
C GLY A 208 -1.86 -7.46 8.46
N LEU A 209 -0.59 -7.85 8.57
CA LEU A 209 0.02 -8.30 9.84
C LEU A 209 0.06 -7.18 10.88
N LEU A 210 0.42 -5.96 10.47
CA LEU A 210 0.43 -4.80 11.37
C LEU A 210 -0.98 -4.46 11.88
N LEU A 211 -1.99 -4.51 11.00
CA LEU A 211 -3.39 -4.41 11.37
C LEU A 211 -3.81 -5.50 12.35
N LEU A 212 -3.38 -6.75 12.12
CA LEU A 212 -3.65 -7.86 13.02
C LEU A 212 -3.02 -7.64 14.40
N VAL A 213 -1.81 -7.12 14.48
CA VAL A 213 -1.16 -6.86 15.78
C VAL A 213 -1.88 -5.72 16.54
N ILE A 214 -2.30 -4.67 15.84
CA ILE A 214 -2.92 -3.49 16.45
C ILE A 214 -4.39 -3.73 16.81
N LEU A 215 -5.17 -4.29 15.87
CA LEU A 215 -6.62 -4.48 16.02
C LEU A 215 -7.00 -5.90 16.43
N GLY A 216 -6.14 -6.88 16.18
CA GLY A 216 -6.42 -8.27 16.54
C GLY A 216 -6.56 -8.43 18.04
N THR A 217 -5.80 -7.71 18.86
CA THR A 217 -5.95 -7.72 20.33
C THR A 217 -7.28 -7.14 20.80
N MET A 218 -7.89 -6.21 20.04
CA MET A 218 -9.23 -5.69 20.35
C MET A 218 -10.35 -6.67 19.95
N VAL A 219 -10.13 -7.47 18.91
CA VAL A 219 -11.15 -8.40 18.38
C VAL A 219 -11.05 -9.78 19.04
N ILE A 220 -9.84 -10.20 19.39
CA ILE A 220 -9.51 -11.49 19.98
C ILE A 220 -9.26 -11.24 21.47
N ASP A 221 -10.35 -11.13 22.22
CA ASP A 221 -10.29 -11.13 23.67
C ASP A 221 -10.56 -12.57 24.16
N SER A 222 -9.62 -13.14 24.92
CA SER A 222 -9.78 -14.49 25.49
C SER A 222 -10.89 -14.57 26.54
N ASP A 223 -11.28 -13.44 27.11
CA ASP A 223 -12.37 -13.35 28.08
C ASP A 223 -13.76 -13.24 27.43
N ASN A 224 -13.84 -13.16 26.10
CA ASN A 224 -15.14 -13.20 25.41
C ASN A 224 -15.72 -14.63 25.41
N ASN A 225 -16.82 -14.81 26.13
CA ASN A 225 -17.56 -16.09 26.21
C ASN A 225 -17.94 -16.64 24.83
N ASP A 226 -18.16 -15.79 23.82
CA ASP A 226 -18.45 -16.23 22.44
C ASP A 226 -17.28 -17.05 21.84
N PHE A 227 -16.01 -16.73 22.14
CA PHE A 227 -14.86 -17.49 21.65
C PHE A 227 -14.71 -18.86 22.31
N GLN A 228 -15.12 -19.00 23.57
CA GLN A 228 -15.12 -20.27 24.29
C GLN A 228 -16.30 -21.17 23.86
N ARG A 229 -17.39 -20.55 23.38
CA ARG A 229 -18.63 -21.27 23.03
C ARG A 229 -18.66 -21.80 21.60
N PHE A 230 -18.02 -21.10 20.65
CA PHE A 230 -18.05 -21.47 19.23
C PHE A 230 -16.80 -22.26 18.77
N GLY A 231 -16.53 -23.43 19.37
CA GLY A 231 -15.49 -24.37 18.92
C GLY A 231 -14.06 -24.07 19.41
N PRO A 232 -13.02 -24.76 18.88
CA PRO A 232 -11.65 -24.61 19.34
C PRO A 232 -11.12 -23.16 19.18
N PRO A 233 -10.70 -22.48 20.26
CA PRO A 233 -10.32 -21.06 20.22
C PRO A 233 -9.24 -20.74 19.18
N ALA A 234 -8.27 -21.65 19.03
CA ALA A 234 -7.18 -21.51 18.07
C ALA A 234 -7.67 -21.45 16.61
N LEU A 235 -8.75 -22.15 16.27
CA LEU A 235 -9.27 -22.18 14.90
C LEU A 235 -9.97 -20.86 14.56
N ASN A 236 -10.82 -20.36 15.45
CA ASN A 236 -11.46 -19.05 15.28
C ASN A 236 -10.40 -17.94 15.19
N LEU A 237 -9.38 -18.00 16.05
CA LEU A 237 -8.23 -17.10 16.01
C LEU A 237 -7.59 -17.05 14.61
N VAL A 238 -7.26 -18.21 14.05
CA VAL A 238 -6.63 -18.31 12.72
C VAL A 238 -7.56 -17.80 11.63
N MET A 239 -8.86 -18.13 11.69
CA MET A 239 -9.85 -17.67 10.71
C MET A 239 -10.01 -16.15 10.73
N PHE A 240 -10.19 -15.53 11.91
CA PHE A 240 -10.30 -14.08 12.01
C PHE A 240 -8.97 -13.39 11.68
N ALA A 241 -7.84 -13.94 12.10
CA ALA A 241 -6.52 -13.43 11.72
C ALA A 241 -6.32 -13.43 10.20
N SER A 242 -6.79 -14.46 9.51
CA SER A 242 -6.70 -14.56 8.05
C SER A 242 -7.42 -13.42 7.32
N ILE A 243 -8.51 -12.87 7.91
CA ILE A 243 -9.25 -11.73 7.33
C ILE A 243 -8.37 -10.48 7.27
N PHE A 244 -7.58 -10.19 8.30
CA PHE A 244 -6.68 -9.03 8.33
C PHE A 244 -5.56 -9.16 7.30
N ILE A 245 -4.96 -10.35 7.21
CA ILE A 245 -3.92 -10.65 6.22
C ILE A 245 -4.50 -10.55 4.80
N LEU A 246 -5.71 -11.09 4.58
CA LEU A 246 -6.42 -11.01 3.31
C LEU A 246 -6.73 -9.55 2.93
N PHE A 247 -7.21 -8.73 3.87
CA PHE A 247 -7.44 -7.31 3.65
C PHE A 247 -6.16 -6.59 3.19
N GLY A 248 -5.06 -6.80 3.91
CA GLY A 248 -3.76 -6.23 3.55
C GLY A 248 -3.27 -6.70 2.17
N ALA A 249 -3.39 -8.00 1.88
CA ALA A 249 -3.01 -8.58 0.61
C ALA A 249 -3.85 -8.05 -0.58
N LEU A 250 -5.10 -7.64 -0.34
CA LEU A 250 -6.01 -7.09 -1.36
C LEU A 250 -5.83 -5.58 -1.54
N VAL A 251 -5.67 -4.80 -0.46
CA VAL A 251 -5.65 -3.33 -0.53
C VAL A 251 -4.45 -2.81 -1.31
N ALA A 252 -3.27 -3.42 -1.14
CA ALA A 252 -2.06 -2.98 -1.80
C ALA A 252 -2.09 -3.11 -3.33
N PRO A 253 -2.42 -4.28 -3.93
CA PRO A 253 -2.57 -4.40 -5.37
C PRO A 253 -3.76 -3.59 -5.90
N ALA A 254 -4.86 -3.48 -5.15
CA ALA A 254 -6.00 -2.65 -5.55
C ALA A 254 -5.61 -1.17 -5.66
N ALA A 255 -4.91 -0.62 -4.66
CA ALA A 255 -4.43 0.75 -4.67
C ALA A 255 -3.49 1.02 -5.86
N ASN A 256 -2.51 0.14 -6.07
CA ASN A 256 -1.60 0.26 -7.20
C ASN A 256 -2.31 0.14 -8.56
N ARG A 257 -3.34 -0.70 -8.65
CA ARG A 257 -4.12 -0.86 -9.88
C ARG A 257 -4.93 0.39 -10.19
N ILE A 258 -5.60 0.96 -9.20
CA ILE A 258 -6.40 2.20 -9.35
C ILE A 258 -5.48 3.38 -9.64
N GLU A 259 -4.33 3.49 -8.98
CA GLU A 259 -3.34 4.54 -9.22
C GLU A 259 -2.82 4.52 -10.67
N ASN A 260 -2.43 3.33 -11.15
CA ASN A 260 -2.00 3.11 -12.54
C ASN A 260 -3.12 3.38 -13.55
N TRP A 261 -4.38 3.11 -13.20
CA TRP A 261 -5.51 3.40 -14.08
C TRP A 261 -5.72 4.91 -14.27
N LEU A 262 -5.63 5.66 -13.17
CA LEU A 262 -5.76 7.12 -13.21
C LEU A 262 -4.61 7.77 -13.98
N THR A 263 -3.37 7.30 -13.86
CA THR A 263 -2.21 7.88 -14.58
C THR A 263 -2.34 7.67 -16.09
N LEU A 264 -2.82 6.51 -16.51
CA LEU A 264 -3.07 6.20 -17.92
C LEU A 264 -4.19 7.08 -18.51
N THR A 265 -5.21 7.40 -17.71
CA THR A 265 -6.32 8.25 -18.16
C THR A 265 -5.85 9.69 -18.37
N ASP A 266 -4.97 10.20 -17.51
CA ASP A 266 -4.37 11.53 -17.70
C ASP A 266 -3.49 11.60 -18.95
N ALA A 267 -2.72 10.54 -19.23
CA ALA A 267 -1.90 10.45 -20.43
C ALA A 267 -2.75 10.38 -21.72
N GLN A 268 -3.82 9.58 -21.73
CA GLN A 268 -4.75 9.52 -22.87
C GLN A 268 -5.55 10.81 -23.06
N ARG A 269 -5.92 11.50 -21.96
CA ARG A 269 -6.60 12.79 -22.05
C ARG A 269 -5.74 13.86 -22.71
N ARG A 270 -4.40 13.78 -22.55
CA ARG A 270 -3.44 14.65 -23.25
C ARG A 270 -3.26 14.28 -24.73
N SER A 271 -3.48 13.03 -25.13
CA SER A 271 -3.33 12.59 -26.52
C SER A 271 -4.59 12.79 -27.39
N GLY A 272 -5.69 13.30 -26.84
CA GLY A 272 -6.90 13.67 -27.60
C GLY A 272 -7.77 12.50 -28.09
N GLU A 273 -7.37 11.25 -27.86
CA GLU A 273 -8.15 10.06 -28.25
C GLU A 273 -9.28 9.81 -27.25
N ARG A 274 -10.48 10.32 -27.58
CA ARG A 274 -11.75 10.04 -26.88
C ARG A 274 -12.27 8.64 -27.22
N GLY A 275 -11.58 7.60 -26.75
CA GLY A 275 -12.08 6.23 -26.77
C GLY A 275 -12.18 5.69 -25.35
N ILE A 276 -13.39 5.36 -24.87
CA ILE A 276 -13.57 4.61 -23.62
C ILE A 276 -12.74 3.33 -23.75
N PRO A 277 -11.69 3.15 -22.95
CA PRO A 277 -10.64 2.22 -23.29
C PRO A 277 -11.14 0.78 -23.07
N ARG A 278 -10.96 -0.09 -24.08
CA ARG A 278 -11.11 -1.56 -24.01
C ARG A 278 -10.40 -2.20 -22.80
N LYS A 279 -9.51 -1.46 -22.13
CA LYS A 279 -8.88 -1.81 -20.85
C LYS A 279 -9.86 -1.84 -19.67
N PHE A 280 -10.94 -1.06 -19.68
CA PHE A 280 -12.00 -1.10 -18.65
C PHE A 280 -12.73 -2.44 -18.65
N ALA A 281 -13.03 -2.98 -19.83
CA ALA A 281 -13.58 -4.32 -19.98
C ALA A 281 -12.62 -5.38 -19.41
N ARG A 282 -11.32 -5.31 -19.75
CA ARG A 282 -10.30 -6.22 -19.19
C ARG A 282 -10.09 -6.05 -17.67
N LEU A 283 -10.31 -4.85 -17.13
CA LEU A 283 -10.23 -4.58 -15.69
C LEU A 283 -11.36 -5.31 -14.95
N MET A 284 -12.60 -5.20 -15.45
CA MET A 284 -13.72 -5.95 -14.92
C MET A 284 -13.48 -7.44 -15.06
N THR A 285 -13.03 -7.93 -16.22
CA THR A 285 -12.76 -9.36 -16.40
C THR A 285 -11.71 -9.88 -15.42
N ASN A 286 -10.61 -9.15 -15.21
CA ASN A 286 -9.58 -9.60 -14.27
C ASN A 286 -10.01 -9.48 -12.80
N LEU A 287 -10.74 -8.41 -12.41
CA LEU A 287 -11.30 -8.32 -11.06
C LEU A 287 -12.28 -9.45 -10.80
N THR A 288 -13.12 -9.77 -11.78
CA THR A 288 -14.04 -10.91 -11.72
C THR A 288 -13.25 -12.21 -11.63
N VAL A 289 -12.18 -12.41 -12.40
CA VAL A 289 -11.37 -13.64 -12.39
C VAL A 289 -10.57 -13.82 -11.10
N TYR A 290 -10.01 -12.75 -10.51
CA TYR A 290 -9.33 -12.86 -9.22
C TYR A 290 -10.32 -13.03 -8.06
N GLY A 291 -11.47 -12.34 -8.13
CA GLY A 291 -12.56 -12.50 -7.16
C GLY A 291 -13.21 -13.88 -7.26
N SER A 292 -13.47 -14.39 -8.46
CA SER A 292 -14.10 -15.69 -8.73
C SER A 292 -13.12 -16.85 -8.60
N GLY A 293 -11.83 -16.65 -8.86
CA GLY A 293 -10.78 -17.64 -8.59
C GLY A 293 -10.62 -17.88 -7.09
N ALA A 294 -10.65 -16.81 -6.29
CA ALA A 294 -10.71 -16.92 -4.84
C ALA A 294 -12.03 -17.58 -4.38
N LEU A 295 -13.17 -17.20 -4.97
CA LEU A 295 -14.48 -17.80 -4.66
C LEU A 295 -14.60 -19.28 -5.08
N GLY A 296 -13.96 -19.66 -6.19
CA GLY A 296 -13.96 -21.03 -6.74
C GLY A 296 -13.05 -21.97 -5.96
N LEU A 297 -11.89 -21.48 -5.50
CA LEU A 297 -11.05 -22.19 -4.53
C LEU A 297 -11.69 -22.27 -3.13
N LEU A 298 -12.66 -21.41 -2.81
CA LEU A 298 -13.43 -21.42 -1.56
C LEU A 298 -14.72 -22.25 -1.62
N LEU A 299 -15.13 -22.72 -2.80
CA LEU A 299 -16.32 -23.53 -3.02
C LEU A 299 -16.01 -25.00 -3.40
N MET A 300 -14.73 -25.35 -3.58
CA MET A 300 -14.23 -26.75 -3.56
C MET A 300 -13.77 -27.10 -2.16
#